data_AF-A0A9X7UX17-F1
#
_entry.id   AF-A0A9X7UX17-F1
#
_cell.length_a   1.000
_cell.length_b   1.000
_cell.length_c   1.000
_cell.angle_alpha   90.00
_cell.angle_beta   90.00
_cell.angle_gamma   90.00
#
_symmetry.space_group_name_H-M   'P 1'
#
loop_
_entity.id
_entity.type
_entity.pdbx_description
1 polymer ?
#
loop_
_entity_poly.entity_id
_entity_poly.type
_entity_poly.pdbx_seq_one_letter_code
_entity_poly.pdbx_strand_id
1 'polypeptide(L)'
;MSMPTKKLLYEMSKMRPTRSFLNGTINIEDINDAQALILNKIEFPYSPRAFQVKAAPSNDVVYWSFSRRKANNYIRKNIAQRGLSIFFSDTLAGKSLDYNYRYSPNEYLFSFALYFVIAAISVSSPMTESFFTFFMSFLAIISLIKSIKSRKAYDKSKAD
;
A
#
# COMPACT_ATOMS: atom_id res chain seq x y z
N MET A 1 -25.75 -42.22 -2.54
CA MET A 1 -24.84 -41.05 -2.51
C MET A 1 -23.42 -41.56 -2.75
N SER A 2 -22.85 -41.35 -3.95
CA SER A 2 -21.46 -41.76 -4.20
C SER A 2 -20.49 -40.68 -3.70
N MET A 3 -19.52 -41.09 -2.90
CA MET A 3 -18.41 -40.21 -2.50
C MET A 3 -17.55 -39.86 -3.73
N PRO A 4 -17.08 -38.61 -3.86
CA PRO A 4 -16.13 -38.27 -4.91
C PRO A 4 -14.83 -39.05 -4.70
N THR A 5 -14.41 -39.76 -5.75
CA THR A 5 -13.22 -40.61 -5.80
C THR A 5 -11.98 -39.79 -5.43
N LYS A 6 -11.07 -40.34 -4.61
CA LYS A 6 -9.83 -39.64 -4.14
C LYS A 6 -9.03 -38.95 -5.25
N LYS A 7 -9.11 -39.45 -6.49
CA LYS A 7 -8.50 -38.85 -7.69
C LYS A 7 -9.08 -37.47 -8.01
N LEU A 8 -10.39 -37.28 -7.87
CA LEU A 8 -11.08 -36.00 -8.07
C LEU A 8 -10.67 -34.98 -7.01
N LEU A 9 -10.57 -35.41 -5.73
CA LEU A 9 -10.06 -34.56 -4.65
C LEU A 9 -8.60 -34.16 -4.84
N TYR A 10 -7.76 -35.07 -5.36
CA TYR A 10 -6.35 -34.80 -5.66
C TYR A 10 -6.19 -33.81 -6.82
N GLU A 11 -6.92 -34.00 -7.92
CA GLU A 11 -6.92 -33.06 -9.06
C GLU A 11 -7.46 -31.68 -8.64
N MET A 12 -8.52 -31.62 -7.83
CA MET A 12 -9.03 -30.37 -7.26
C MET A 12 -8.04 -29.68 -6.32
N SER A 13 -7.14 -30.43 -5.67
CA SER A 13 -6.09 -29.85 -4.82
C SER A 13 -4.96 -29.22 -5.63
N LYS A 14 -4.67 -29.72 -6.84
CA LYS A 14 -3.71 -29.09 -7.78
C LYS A 14 -4.23 -27.81 -8.42
N MET A 15 -5.56 -27.66 -8.53
CA MET A 15 -6.18 -26.44 -9.07
C MET A 15 -6.25 -25.29 -8.05
N ARG A 16 -5.93 -25.54 -6.77
CA ARG A 16 -5.93 -24.48 -5.76
C ARG A 16 -4.59 -23.77 -5.78
N PRO A 17 -4.56 -22.45 -5.96
CA PRO A 17 -3.31 -21.71 -5.98
C PRO A 17 -2.56 -21.90 -4.67
N THR A 18 -1.28 -22.23 -4.77
CA THR A 18 -0.42 -22.43 -3.61
C THR A 18 -0.19 -21.10 -2.90
N ARG A 19 -0.75 -20.96 -1.69
CA ARG A 19 -0.51 -19.78 -0.86
C ARG A 19 0.89 -19.83 -0.27
N SER A 20 1.64 -18.72 -0.35
CA SER A 20 2.90 -18.58 0.36
C SER A 20 2.63 -18.61 1.88
N PHE A 21 3.25 -19.57 2.56
CA PHE A 21 2.99 -19.84 3.98
C PHE A 21 3.35 -18.67 4.90
N LEU A 22 4.28 -17.80 4.47
CA LEU A 22 4.81 -16.69 5.27
C LEU A 22 3.97 -15.39 5.18
N ASN A 23 3.16 -15.22 4.14
CA ASN A 23 2.55 -13.92 3.85
C ASN A 23 1.10 -14.01 3.36
N GLY A 24 0.58 -15.22 3.14
CA GLY A 24 -0.79 -15.46 2.65
C GLY A 24 -1.02 -15.02 1.20
N THR A 25 0.04 -14.75 0.44
CA THR A 25 -0.05 -14.31 -0.96
C THR A 25 -0.02 -15.49 -1.91
N ILE A 26 -0.78 -15.42 -2.99
CA ILE A 26 -0.77 -16.42 -4.06
C ILE A 26 0.19 -15.96 -5.16
N ASN A 27 0.94 -16.89 -5.76
CA ASN A 27 1.72 -16.54 -6.95
C ASN A 27 0.76 -16.23 -8.09
N ILE A 28 0.92 -15.06 -8.72
CA ILE A 28 0.06 -14.64 -9.83
C ILE A 28 0.14 -15.59 -11.03
N GLU A 29 1.23 -16.37 -11.15
CA GLU A 29 1.40 -17.43 -12.15
C GLU A 29 0.42 -18.58 -11.97
N ASP A 30 -0.02 -18.82 -10.74
CA ASP A 30 -0.95 -19.89 -10.42
C ASP A 30 -2.41 -19.46 -10.70
N ILE A 31 -2.64 -18.20 -11.10
CA ILE A 31 -3.96 -17.61 -11.37
C ILE A 31 -4.12 -17.39 -12.89
N ASN A 32 -4.57 -18.42 -13.58
CA ASN A 32 -4.70 -18.42 -15.05
C ASN A 32 -5.78 -17.46 -15.59
N ASP A 33 -6.75 -17.07 -14.76
CA ASP A 33 -7.88 -16.21 -15.12
C ASP A 33 -7.68 -14.75 -14.71
N ALA A 34 -6.49 -14.37 -14.22
CA ALA A 34 -6.20 -13.00 -13.84
C ALA A 34 -6.23 -12.08 -15.07
N GLN A 35 -7.18 -11.13 -15.09
CA GLN A 35 -7.32 -10.12 -16.15
C GLN A 35 -6.87 -8.73 -15.70
N ALA A 36 -6.92 -8.49 -14.39
CA ALA A 36 -6.56 -7.21 -13.81
C ALA A 36 -5.92 -7.35 -12.43
N LEU A 37 -5.22 -6.30 -12.03
CA LEU A 37 -4.69 -6.11 -10.69
C LEU A 37 -5.39 -4.95 -10.00
N ILE A 38 -5.93 -5.21 -8.82
CA ILE A 38 -6.57 -4.20 -7.97
C ILE A 38 -5.61 -3.83 -6.86
N LEU A 39 -5.15 -2.58 -6.88
CA LEU A 39 -4.36 -2.03 -5.80
C LEU A 39 -5.30 -1.46 -4.73
N ASN A 40 -5.12 -1.92 -3.50
CA ASN A 40 -5.94 -1.57 -2.35
C ASN A 40 -5.09 -1.09 -1.18
N LYS A 41 -5.70 -0.27 -0.33
CA LYS A 41 -5.19 0.07 1.00
C LYS A 41 -5.67 -1.00 2.00
N ILE A 42 -4.79 -1.42 2.90
CA ILE A 42 -5.21 -2.17 4.09
C ILE A 42 -5.41 -1.16 5.22
N GLU A 43 -6.63 -1.09 5.73
CA GLU A 43 -6.96 -0.26 6.88
C GLU A 43 -6.78 -1.08 8.15
N PHE A 44 -5.74 -0.76 8.91
CA PHE A 44 -5.60 -1.27 10.27
C PHE A 44 -5.91 -0.12 11.25
N PRO A 45 -6.72 -0.35 12.29
CA PRO A 45 -7.12 0.69 13.23
C PRO A 45 -5.95 1.42 13.91
N TYR A 46 -4.82 0.72 14.12
CA TYR A 46 -3.66 1.25 14.85
C TYR A 46 -2.31 0.87 14.23
N SER A 47 -2.29 0.35 12.99
CA SER A 47 -1.06 -0.14 12.35
C SER A 47 -0.68 0.68 11.12
N PRO A 48 0.63 0.83 10.84
CA PRO A 48 1.09 1.57 9.68
C PRO A 48 0.46 1.06 8.38
N ARG A 49 -0.15 1.99 7.62
CA ARG A 49 -0.90 1.72 6.38
C ARG A 49 -0.15 0.76 5.45
N ALA A 50 -0.73 -0.38 5.13
CA ALA A 50 -0.18 -1.30 4.15
C ALA A 50 -0.95 -1.22 2.83
N PHE A 51 -0.33 -1.72 1.77
CA PHE A 51 -0.91 -1.83 0.43
C PHE A 51 -0.96 -3.29 0.05
N GLN A 52 -2.07 -3.71 -0.52
CA GLN A 52 -2.23 -5.05 -1.08
C GLN A 52 -2.63 -4.96 -2.54
N VAL A 53 -2.16 -5.92 -3.31
CA VAL A 53 -2.51 -6.12 -4.72
C VAL A 53 -3.31 -7.41 -4.78
N LYS A 54 -4.47 -7.33 -5.42
CA LYS A 54 -5.34 -8.47 -5.64
C LYS A 54 -5.48 -8.77 -7.13
N ALA A 55 -5.59 -10.04 -7.48
CA ALA A 55 -5.98 -10.44 -8.82
C ALA A 55 -7.51 -10.30 -8.99
N ALA A 56 -7.95 -9.86 -10.15
CA ALA A 56 -9.36 -9.90 -10.55
C ALA A 56 -9.52 -10.90 -11.71
N PRO A 57 -10.61 -11.70 -11.72
CA PRO A 57 -11.79 -11.58 -10.86
C PRO A 57 -11.70 -12.32 -9.51
N SER A 58 -10.69 -13.18 -9.30
CA SER A 58 -10.64 -14.10 -8.14
C SER A 58 -10.57 -13.42 -6.77
N ASN A 59 -10.18 -12.14 -6.70
CA ASN A 59 -10.00 -11.35 -5.49
C ASN A 59 -8.91 -11.90 -4.54
N ASP A 60 -8.04 -12.76 -5.05
CA ASP A 60 -6.91 -13.32 -4.31
C ASP A 60 -5.80 -12.29 -4.11
N VAL A 61 -5.22 -12.24 -2.91
CA VAL A 61 -4.09 -11.36 -2.62
C VAL A 61 -2.83 -11.97 -3.24
N VAL A 62 -2.23 -11.27 -4.21
CA VAL A 62 -1.02 -11.72 -4.91
C VAL A 62 0.25 -11.02 -4.42
N TYR A 63 0.09 -9.88 -3.75
CA TYR A 63 1.21 -9.15 -3.17
C TYR A 63 0.73 -8.20 -2.06
N TRP A 64 1.58 -7.91 -1.08
CA TRP A 64 1.36 -6.78 -0.18
C TRP A 64 2.69 -6.19 0.31
N SER A 65 2.65 -4.92 0.69
CA SER A 65 3.79 -4.21 1.26
C SER A 65 3.38 -2.98 2.04
N PHE A 66 4.18 -2.61 3.04
CA PHE A 66 4.10 -1.31 3.69
C PHE A 66 4.54 -0.14 2.79
N SER A 67 5.25 -0.42 1.70
CA SER A 67 5.72 0.59 0.75
C SER A 67 4.84 0.63 -0.50
N ARG A 68 4.22 1.78 -0.75
CA ARG A 68 3.46 2.05 -1.98
C ARG A 68 4.33 1.84 -3.23
N ARG A 69 5.58 2.32 -3.20
CA ARG A 69 6.54 2.15 -4.29
C ARG A 69 6.77 0.67 -4.64
N LYS A 70 6.90 -0.19 -3.63
CA LYS A 70 7.09 -1.63 -3.87
C LYS A 70 5.85 -2.26 -4.51
N ALA A 71 4.65 -1.94 -4.00
CA ALA A 71 3.40 -2.39 -4.61
C ALA A 71 3.24 -1.90 -6.06
N ASN A 72 3.53 -0.63 -6.35
CA ASN A 72 3.48 -0.08 -7.70
C ASN A 72 4.47 -0.78 -8.64
N ASN A 73 5.69 -1.04 -8.18
CA ASN A 73 6.70 -1.74 -8.98
C ASN A 73 6.29 -3.20 -9.28
N TYR A 74 5.71 -3.90 -8.30
CA TYR A 74 5.15 -5.22 -8.51
C TYR A 74 4.08 -5.22 -9.61
N ILE A 75 3.18 -4.23 -9.57
CA ILE A 75 2.13 -4.10 -10.58
C ILE A 75 2.72 -3.76 -11.96
N ARG A 76 3.60 -2.75 -12.06
CA ARG A 76 4.27 -2.40 -13.33
C ARG A 76 4.93 -3.61 -13.99
N LYS A 77 5.62 -4.44 -13.21
CA LYS A 77 6.26 -5.66 -13.70
C LYS A 77 5.23 -6.62 -14.31
N ASN A 78 4.11 -6.85 -13.63
CA ASN A 78 3.08 -7.76 -14.13
C ASN A 78 2.27 -7.21 -15.30
N ILE A 79 2.03 -5.89 -15.36
CA ILE A 79 1.45 -5.24 -16.55
C ILE A 79 2.38 -5.46 -17.76
N ALA A 80 3.69 -5.19 -17.61
CA ALA A 80 4.65 -5.32 -18.69
C ALA A 80 4.83 -6.78 -19.17
N GLN A 81 4.80 -7.74 -18.24
CA GLN A 81 5.03 -9.16 -18.56
C GLN A 81 3.79 -9.89 -19.06
N ARG A 82 2.59 -9.50 -18.62
CA ARG A 82 1.35 -10.26 -18.83
C ARG A 82 0.23 -9.47 -19.47
N GLY A 83 0.41 -8.17 -19.72
CA GLY A 83 -0.63 -7.32 -20.31
C GLY A 83 -1.84 -7.10 -19.40
N LEU A 84 -1.71 -7.30 -18.08
CA LEU A 84 -2.82 -7.12 -17.14
C LEU A 84 -3.25 -5.65 -17.07
N SER A 85 -4.55 -5.44 -16.91
CA SER A 85 -5.09 -4.11 -16.58
C SER A 85 -4.91 -3.78 -15.09
N ILE A 86 -5.08 -2.51 -14.72
CA ILE A 86 -4.97 -2.05 -13.33
C ILE A 86 -6.20 -1.27 -12.92
N PHE A 87 -6.66 -1.53 -11.70
CA PHE A 87 -7.66 -0.75 -11.00
C PHE A 87 -7.12 -0.27 -9.66
N PHE A 88 -7.53 0.94 -9.26
CA PHE A 88 -7.22 1.51 -7.95
C PHE A 88 -8.50 1.61 -7.13
N SER A 89 -8.47 1.10 -5.90
CA SER A 89 -9.58 1.34 -4.97
C SER A 89 -9.78 2.82 -4.67
N ASP A 90 -11.03 3.19 -4.41
CA ASP A 90 -11.43 4.55 -4.06
C ASP A 90 -10.81 5.08 -2.78
N THR A 91 -10.39 4.19 -1.88
CA THR A 91 -9.76 4.56 -0.61
C THR A 91 -8.28 4.97 -0.77
N LEU A 92 -7.74 4.88 -1.98
CA LEU A 92 -6.35 5.23 -2.25
C LEU A 92 -6.19 6.70 -2.63
N ALA A 93 -5.27 7.35 -1.92
CA ALA A 93 -4.71 8.61 -2.38
C ALA A 93 -3.80 8.37 -3.59
N GLY A 94 -3.99 9.17 -4.65
CA GLY A 94 -3.20 9.14 -5.87
C GLY A 94 -3.40 7.83 -6.64
N LYS A 95 -4.45 7.80 -7.48
CA LYS A 95 -4.84 6.63 -8.31
C LYS A 95 -3.93 6.49 -9.54
N SER A 96 -2.61 6.50 -9.33
CA SER A 96 -1.59 6.29 -10.35
C SER A 96 -0.45 5.46 -9.78
N LEU A 97 0.22 4.70 -10.66
CA LEU A 97 1.43 3.96 -10.32
C LEU A 97 2.62 4.90 -10.05
N ASP A 98 2.57 6.14 -10.54
CA ASP A 98 3.59 7.16 -10.27
C ASP A 98 3.47 7.75 -8.86
N TYR A 99 2.29 7.62 -8.24
CA TYR A 99 2.09 8.01 -6.86
C TYR A 99 2.65 6.97 -5.88
N ASN A 100 3.88 7.22 -5.41
CA ASN A 100 4.65 6.31 -4.57
C ASN A 100 4.57 6.62 -3.06
N TYR A 101 3.69 7.53 -2.65
CA TYR A 101 3.58 7.95 -1.26
C TYR A 101 2.57 7.13 -0.47
N ARG A 102 2.83 7.02 0.84
CA ARG A 102 2.00 6.22 1.74
C ARG A 102 0.71 6.95 2.12
N TYR A 103 0.83 8.24 2.37
CA TYR A 103 -0.26 9.10 2.80
C TYR A 103 -0.59 10.10 1.70
N SER A 104 -1.77 10.70 1.77
CA SER A 104 -2.17 11.84 0.94
C SER A 104 -1.37 13.09 1.32
N PRO A 105 -1.33 14.10 0.44
CA PRO A 105 -0.65 15.36 0.75
C PRO A 105 -1.20 16.04 2.02
N ASN A 106 -2.52 16.01 2.20
CA ASN A 106 -3.19 16.61 3.36
C ASN A 106 -2.82 15.88 4.66
N GLU A 107 -2.68 14.56 4.64
CA GLU A 107 -2.23 13.80 5.81
C GLU A 107 -0.79 14.17 6.21
N TYR A 108 0.13 14.33 5.24
CA TYR A 108 1.49 14.79 5.53
C TYR A 108 1.51 16.23 6.06
N LEU A 109 0.63 17.10 5.55
CA LEU A 109 0.48 18.47 6.04
C LEU A 109 -0.04 18.49 7.48
N PHE A 110 -1.02 17.63 7.80
CA PHE A 110 -1.53 17.48 9.15
C PHE A 110 -0.44 16.97 10.11
N SER A 111 0.34 15.96 9.71
CA SER A 111 1.50 15.51 10.51
C SER A 111 2.51 16.62 10.74
N PHE A 112 2.80 17.45 9.73
CA PHE A 112 3.64 18.63 9.90
C PHE A 112 3.08 19.58 10.96
N ALA A 113 1.81 19.97 10.85
CA ALA A 113 1.18 20.89 11.79
C ALA A 113 1.21 20.33 13.22
N LEU A 114 0.92 19.04 13.39
CA LEU A 114 0.97 18.37 14.68
C LEU A 114 2.37 18.38 15.29
N TYR A 115 3.39 17.94 14.55
CA TYR A 115 4.77 17.92 15.04
C TYR A 115 5.31 19.31 15.33
N PHE A 116 4.94 20.30 14.50
CA PHE A 116 5.31 21.70 14.70
C PHE A 116 4.72 22.27 15.98
N VAL A 117 3.42 22.04 16.24
CA VAL A 117 2.76 22.48 17.47
C VAL A 117 3.40 21.82 18.70
N ILE A 118 3.67 20.51 18.65
CA ILE A 118 4.32 19.82 19.77
C ILE A 118 5.73 20.39 20.01
N ALA A 119 6.50 20.64 18.94
CA ALA A 119 7.81 21.27 19.06
C ALA A 119 7.71 22.67 19.68
N ALA A 120 6.75 23.49 19.25
CA ALA A 120 6.54 24.83 19.79
C ALA A 120 6.19 24.81 21.29
N ILE A 121 5.27 23.93 21.71
CA ILE A 121 4.94 23.73 23.12
C ILE A 121 6.18 23.27 23.91
N SER A 122 6.98 22.39 23.33
CA SER A 122 8.20 21.86 23.97
C SER A 122 9.27 22.94 24.17
N VAL A 123 9.38 23.92 23.27
CA VAL A 123 10.27 25.08 23.45
C VAL A 123 9.80 25.99 24.59
N SER A 124 8.48 26.15 24.75
CA SER A 124 7.91 27.01 25.79
C SER A 124 7.86 26.38 27.18
N SER A 125 8.11 25.06 27.28
CA SER A 125 8.08 24.34 28.55
C SER A 125 9.48 24.26 29.17
N PRO A 126 9.65 24.63 30.46
CA PRO A 126 10.94 24.62 31.13
C PRO A 126 11.45 23.21 31.48
N MET A 127 10.63 22.16 31.32
CA MET A 127 10.98 20.78 31.67
C MET A 127 11.29 19.87 30.48
N THR A 128 11.31 20.41 29.26
CA THR A 128 11.42 19.60 28.04
C THR A 128 12.86 19.48 27.56
N GLU A 129 13.30 18.24 27.29
CA GLU A 129 14.64 18.01 26.78
C GLU A 129 14.81 18.56 25.36
N SER A 130 15.90 19.30 25.13
CA SER A 130 16.26 19.87 23.82
C SER A 130 16.28 18.83 22.69
N PHE A 131 16.62 17.57 23.02
CA PHE A 131 16.61 16.47 22.05
C PHE A 131 15.20 16.14 21.54
N PHE A 132 14.19 16.12 22.42
CA PHE A 132 12.81 15.85 22.03
C PHE A 132 12.27 16.95 21.11
N THR A 133 12.53 18.22 21.46
CA THR A 133 12.16 19.37 20.63
C THR A 133 12.82 19.32 19.26
N PHE A 134 14.12 19.00 19.20
CA PHE A 134 14.83 18.83 17.94
C PHE A 134 14.24 17.69 17.10
N PHE A 135 13.95 16.55 17.73
CA PHE A 135 13.35 15.39 17.06
C PHE A 135 11.99 15.73 16.45
N MET A 136 11.11 16.40 17.20
CA MET A 136 9.79 16.81 16.69
C MET A 136 9.90 17.85 15.59
N SER A 137 10.82 18.80 15.71
CA SER A 137 11.10 19.79 14.65
C SER A 137 11.59 19.12 13.36
N PHE A 138 12.48 18.12 13.49
CA PHE A 138 12.98 17.33 12.37
C PHE A 138 11.85 16.53 11.69
N LEU A 139 10.98 15.88 12.46
CA LEU A 139 9.81 15.17 11.92
C LEU A 139 8.83 16.12 11.21
N ALA A 140 8.64 17.33 11.73
CA ALA A 140 7.84 18.36 11.09
C ALA A 140 8.41 18.71 9.70
N ILE A 141 9.71 19.02 9.62
CA ILE A 141 10.38 19.34 8.35
C ILE A 141 10.25 18.18 7.35
N ILE A 142 10.50 16.93 7.77
CA ILE A 142 10.31 15.76 6.90
C ILE A 142 8.88 15.68 6.39
N SER A 143 7.89 15.90 7.26
CA SER A 143 6.47 15.82 6.91
C SER A 143 6.09 16.92 5.92
N LEU A 144 6.62 18.14 6.07
CA LEU A 144 6.42 19.23 5.13
C LEU A 144 7.03 18.92 3.75
N ILE A 145 8.28 18.44 3.72
CA ILE A 145 8.94 18.03 2.46
C ILE A 145 8.12 16.93 1.76
N LYS A 146 7.63 15.93 2.52
CA LYS A 146 6.78 14.86 1.99
C LYS A 146 5.43 15.40 1.51
N SER A 147 4.83 16.37 2.19
CA SER A 147 3.59 17.03 1.76
C SER A 147 3.78 17.70 0.41
N ILE A 148 4.82 18.52 0.24
CA ILE A 148 5.11 19.22 -1.01
C ILE A 148 5.34 18.22 -2.16
N LYS A 149 6.21 17.22 -1.94
CA LYS A 149 6.53 16.25 -2.99
C LYS A 149 5.36 15.33 -3.33
N SER A 150 4.57 14.91 -2.34
CA SER A 150 3.37 14.12 -2.56
C SER A 150 2.29 14.93 -3.27
N ARG A 151 2.14 16.22 -2.98
CA ARG A 151 1.19 17.10 -3.68
C ARG A 151 1.49 17.15 -5.18
N LYS A 152 2.74 17.41 -5.55
CA LYS A 152 3.18 17.41 -6.96
C LYS A 152 2.86 16.08 -7.66
N ALA A 153 3.15 14.95 -7.00
CA ALA A 153 2.85 13.63 -7.55
C ALA A 153 1.35 13.33 -7.62
N TYR A 154 0.57 13.81 -6.65
CA TYR A 154 -0.87 13.65 -6.61
C TYR A 154 -1.56 14.44 -7.71
N ASP A 155 -1.14 15.68 -7.93
CA ASP A 155 -1.69 16.53 -8.99
C ASP A 155 -1.35 15.95 -10.37
N LYS A 156 -0.12 15.42 -10.55
CA LYS A 156 0.25 14.65 -11.75
C LYS A 156 -0.68 13.44 -11.95
N SER A 157 -0.95 12.68 -10.89
CA SER A 157 -1.80 11.48 -10.96
C SER A 157 -3.27 11.72 -11.29
N LYS A 158 -3.72 12.98 -11.30
CA LYS A 158 -5.08 13.35 -11.72
C LYS A 158 -5.18 13.75 -13.19
N ALA A 159 -4.04 14.05 -13.81
CA ALA A 159 -3.95 14.42 -15.21
C ALA A 159 -3.84 13.19 -16.13
N ASP A 160 -3.50 12.03 -15.56
CA ASP A 160 -3.45 10.71 -16.20
C ASP A 160 -4.82 10.00 -16.08
#